data_AF-A0A521S8X4-F1
#
_entry.id   AF-A0A521S8X4-F1
#
_cell.length_a   1.000
_cell.length_b   1.000
_cell.length_c   1.000
_cell.angle_alpha   90.00
_cell.angle_beta   90.00
_cell.angle_gamma   90.00
#
_symmetry.space_group_name_H-M   'P 1'
#
loop_
_entity.id
_entity.type
_entity.pdbx_description
1 polymer ?
#
loop_
_entity_poly.entity_id
_entity_poly.type
_entity_poly.pdbx_seq_one_letter_code
_entity_poly.pdbx_strand_id
1 'polypeptide(L)'
;MQKAQSSHALRVAGFFVILYALCLIWQMWSTDPAVQEFHLTSLKFLFPGFTGFALPSIIVGALWSFAYGFAGSLVFHAFHENGCAPKK
;
A
#
# COMPACT_ATOMS: atom_id res chain seq x y z
N MET A 1 -23.90 -3.93 -8.43
CA MET A 1 -22.99 -2.85 -7.99
C MET A 1 -21.57 -3.35 -7.66
N GLN A 2 -21.37 -4.62 -7.26
CA GLN A 2 -20.05 -5.22 -6.98
C GLN A 2 -18.96 -5.07 -8.06
N LYS A 3 -19.31 -5.14 -9.36
CA LYS A 3 -18.32 -5.12 -10.46
C LYS A 3 -17.61 -3.76 -10.64
N ALA A 4 -18.28 -2.67 -10.27
CA ALA A 4 -17.70 -1.32 -10.33
C ALA A 4 -16.79 -1.05 -9.12
N GLN A 5 -17.19 -1.53 -7.94
CA GLN A 5 -16.43 -1.37 -6.69
C GLN A 5 -15.11 -2.15 -6.73
N SER A 6 -15.10 -3.36 -7.31
CA SER A 6 -13.86 -4.12 -7.48
C SER A 6 -12.88 -3.46 -8.46
N SER A 7 -13.37 -2.81 -9.53
CA SER A 7 -12.52 -2.06 -10.46
C SER A 7 -11.84 -0.86 -9.79
N HIS A 8 -12.59 -0.09 -8.99
CA HIS A 8 -12.00 1.02 -8.23
C HIS A 8 -10.99 0.52 -7.19
N ALA A 9 -11.33 -0.51 -6.43
CA ALA A 9 -10.43 -1.09 -5.42
C ALA A 9 -9.14 -1.64 -6.05
N LEU A 10 -9.20 -2.24 -7.24
CA LEU A 10 -8.01 -2.68 -7.98
C LEU A 10 -7.12 -1.52 -8.43
N ARG A 11 -7.71 -0.41 -8.89
CA ARG A 11 -6.95 0.80 -9.26
C ARG A 11 -6.24 1.42 -8.05
N VAL A 12 -6.93 1.49 -6.92
CA VAL A 12 -6.35 1.98 -5.65
C VAL A 12 -5.22 1.05 -5.20
N ALA A 13 -5.45 -0.27 -5.20
CA ALA A 13 -4.44 -1.25 -4.85
C ALA A 13 -3.18 -1.13 -5.74
N GLY A 14 -3.36 -0.98 -7.06
CA GLY A 14 -2.26 -0.74 -7.98
C GLY A 14 -1.50 0.55 -7.70
N PHE A 15 -2.20 1.63 -7.35
CA PHE A 15 -1.56 2.88 -6.94
C PHE A 15 -0.67 2.72 -5.70
N PHE A 16 -1.11 1.96 -4.70
CA PHE A 16 -0.29 1.67 -3.51
C PHE A 16 0.99 0.88 -3.83
N VAL A 17 0.94 -0.04 -4.80
CA VAL A 17 2.14 -0.76 -5.28
C VAL A 17 3.13 0.21 -5.93
N ILE A 18 2.64 1.16 -6.74
CA ILE A 18 3.49 2.19 -7.35
C ILE A 18 4.11 3.08 -6.27
N LEU A 19 3.33 3.49 -5.27
CA LEU A 19 3.84 4.27 -4.14
C LEU A 19 4.92 3.51 -3.37
N TYR A 20 4.72 2.21 -3.13
CA TYR A 20 5.73 1.35 -2.52
C TYR A 20 7.03 1.30 -3.35
N ALA A 21 6.93 1.18 -4.68
CA ALA A 21 8.11 1.25 -5.56
C ALA A 21 8.83 2.60 -5.45
N LEU A 22 8.09 3.71 -5.40
CA LEU A 22 8.66 5.04 -5.15
C LEU A 22 9.36 5.12 -3.79
N CYS A 23 8.82 4.50 -2.74
CA CYS A 23 9.47 4.43 -1.43
C CYS A 23 10.81 3.68 -1.47
N LEU A 24 10.94 2.63 -2.29
CA LEU A 24 12.20 1.93 -2.49
C LEU A 24 13.20 2.76 -3.29
N ILE A 25 12.73 3.48 -4.30
CA ILE A 25 13.58 4.38 -5.10
C ILE A 25 14.06 5.57 -4.26
N TRP A 26 13.20 6.15 -3.44
CA TRP A 26 13.51 7.25 -2.54
C TRP A 26 14.68 6.92 -1.60
N GLN A 27 14.72 5.70 -1.09
CA GLN A 27 15.82 5.23 -0.24
C GLN A 27 17.18 5.34 -0.94
N MET A 28 17.24 5.12 -2.26
CA MET A 28 18.48 5.24 -3.03
C MET A 28 18.89 6.70 -3.27
N TRP A 29 17.96 7.65 -3.15
CA TRP A 29 18.22 9.07 -3.34
C TRP A 29 18.60 9.76 -2.03
N SER A 30 17.93 9.43 -0.93
CA SER A 30 18.15 10.10 0.36
C SER A 30 19.63 10.08 0.75
N THR A 31 20.18 11.20 1.22
CA THR A 31 21.59 11.33 1.59
C THR A 31 21.85 11.24 3.09
N ASP A 32 20.80 11.36 3.92
CA ASP A 32 20.89 11.32 5.37
C ASP A 32 20.72 9.87 5.88
N PRO A 33 21.75 9.28 6.54
CA PRO A 33 21.69 7.90 7.01
C PRO A 33 20.62 7.68 8.08
N ALA A 34 20.32 8.66 8.94
CA ALA A 34 19.30 8.52 9.98
C ALA A 34 17.89 8.43 9.38
N VAL A 35 17.62 9.22 8.34
CA VAL A 35 16.34 9.20 7.62
C VAL A 35 16.17 7.88 6.86
N GLN A 36 17.25 7.40 6.24
CA GLN A 36 17.28 6.11 5.55
C GLN A 36 16.96 4.93 6.48
N GLU A 37 17.56 4.90 7.68
CA GLU A 37 17.32 3.83 8.66
C GLU A 37 15.88 3.86 9.19
N PHE A 38 15.38 5.05 9.51
CA PHE A 38 14.00 5.23 9.95
C PHE A 38 13.00 4.77 8.88
N HIS A 39 13.24 5.14 7.62
CA HIS A 39 12.38 4.74 6.50
C HIS A 39 12.36 3.23 6.29
N LEU A 40 13.53 2.57 6.28
CA LEU A 40 13.60 1.11 6.19
C LEU A 40 12.94 0.40 7.37
N THR A 41 13.10 0.93 8.58
CA THR A 41 12.47 0.37 9.78
C THR A 41 10.95 0.47 9.68
N SER A 42 10.43 1.61 9.19
CA SER A 42 9.00 1.81 8.95
C SER A 42 8.45 0.82 7.92
N LEU A 43 9.19 0.58 6.82
CA LEU A 43 8.82 -0.41 5.81
C LEU A 43 8.79 -1.84 6.38
N LYS A 44 9.79 -2.22 7.19
CA LYS A 44 9.85 -3.54 7.83
C LYS A 44 8.70 -3.77 8.82
N PHE A 45 8.29 -2.72 9.52
CA PHE A 45 7.15 -2.79 10.44
C PHE A 45 5.82 -2.95 9.69
N LEU A 46 5.62 -2.18 8.62
CA LEU A 46 4.39 -2.20 7.84
C LEU A 46 4.26 -3.46 6.97
N PHE A 47 5.37 -3.99 6.44
CA PHE A 47 5.35 -5.09 5.49
C PHE A 47 6.02 -6.34 6.10
N PRO A 48 5.26 -7.22 6.77
CA PRO A 48 5.85 -8.40 7.39
C PRO A 48 6.43 -9.33 6.32
N GLY A 49 7.69 -9.74 6.52
CA GLY A 49 8.48 -10.49 5.54
C GLY A 49 9.32 -9.63 4.59
N PHE A 50 9.15 -8.29 4.62
CA PHE A 50 10.11 -7.38 4.00
C PHE A 50 11.35 -7.25 4.89
N THR A 51 12.51 -7.60 4.36
CA THR A 51 13.81 -7.55 5.04
C THR A 51 14.78 -6.54 4.41
N GLY A 52 14.44 -5.99 3.24
CA GLY A 52 15.24 -5.03 2.50
C GLY A 52 15.17 -5.24 0.98
N PHE A 53 16.26 -4.95 0.29
CA PHE A 53 16.35 -4.92 -1.19
C PHE A 53 16.57 -6.27 -1.87
N ALA A 54 16.49 -7.38 -1.13
CA ALA A 54 16.48 -8.70 -1.76
C ALA A 54 15.22 -8.84 -2.61
N LEU A 55 15.35 -9.32 -3.86
CA LEU A 55 14.23 -9.50 -4.78
C LEU A 55 13.00 -10.21 -4.17
N PRO A 56 13.13 -11.34 -3.44
CA PRO A 56 11.97 -11.96 -2.81
C PRO A 56 11.31 -11.08 -1.75
N SER A 57 12.09 -10.35 -0.95
CA SER A 57 11.58 -9.39 0.04
C SER A 57 10.81 -8.25 -0.63
N ILE A 58 11.34 -7.72 -1.75
CA ILE A 58 10.67 -6.67 -2.52
C ILE A 58 9.30 -7.13 -3.01
N ILE A 59 9.22 -8.35 -3.53
CA ILE A 59 7.97 -8.95 -4.02
C ILE A 59 6.97 -9.10 -2.87
N VAL A 60 7.40 -9.60 -1.71
CA VAL A 60 6.54 -9.72 -0.52
C VAL A 60 5.99 -8.36 -0.09
N GLY A 61 6.81 -7.32 -0.05
CA GLY A 61 6.37 -5.96 0.26
C GLY A 61 5.36 -5.42 -0.78
N ALA A 62 5.57 -5.70 -2.06
CA ALA A 62 4.63 -5.32 -3.11
C ALA A 62 3.26 -6.01 -2.93
N LEU A 63 3.23 -7.30 -2.60
CA LEU A 63 2.00 -8.04 -2.32
C LEU A 63 1.24 -7.45 -1.13
N TRP A 64 1.94 -7.09 -0.05
CA TRP A 64 1.30 -6.44 1.10
C TRP A 64 0.79 -5.05 0.77
N SER A 65 1.55 -4.24 0.03
CA SER A 65 1.10 -2.90 -0.40
C SER A 65 -0.18 -2.98 -1.22
N PHE A 66 -0.29 -3.97 -2.11
CA PHE A 66 -1.50 -4.26 -2.86
C PHE A 66 -2.65 -4.65 -1.93
N ALA A 67 -2.41 -5.59 -1.01
CA ALA A 67 -3.42 -6.06 -0.07
C ALA A 67 -3.97 -4.93 0.80
N TYR A 68 -3.10 -4.04 1.31
CA TYR A 68 -3.52 -2.88 2.10
C TYR A 68 -4.29 -1.85 1.30
N GLY A 69 -3.84 -1.52 0.08
CA GLY A 69 -4.58 -0.59 -0.78
C GLY A 69 -5.95 -1.15 -1.17
N PHE A 70 -6.04 -2.45 -1.45
CA PHE A 70 -7.29 -3.13 -1.78
C PHE A 70 -8.24 -3.17 -0.59
N ALA A 71 -7.77 -3.68 0.56
CA ALA A 71 -8.58 -3.79 1.78
C ALA A 71 -9.03 -2.40 2.28
N GLY A 72 -8.14 -1.42 2.28
CA GLY A 72 -8.44 -0.04 2.65
C GLY A 72 -9.53 0.57 1.75
N SER A 73 -9.46 0.34 0.43
CA SER A 73 -10.50 0.81 -0.48
C SER A 73 -11.86 0.14 -0.24
N LEU A 74 -11.89 -1.14 0.13
CA LEU A 74 -13.14 -1.85 0.44
C LEU A 74 -13.75 -1.36 1.75
N VAL A 75 -12.94 -1.24 2.79
CA VAL A 75 -13.36 -0.74 4.10
C VAL A 75 -13.88 0.69 3.97
N PHE A 76 -13.15 1.56 3.27
CA PHE A 76 -13.57 2.93 3.04
C PHE A 76 -14.92 3.01 2.32
N HIS A 77 -15.12 2.23 1.25
CA HIS A 77 -16.41 2.16 0.57
C HIS A 77 -17.54 1.69 1.49
N ALA A 78 -17.31 0.65 2.30
CA ALA A 78 -18.32 0.12 3.22
C ALA A 78 -18.75 1.16 4.27
N PHE A 79 -17.80 1.95 4.81
CA PHE A 79 -18.13 3.04 5.73
C PHE A 79 -18.88 4.17 5.02
N HIS A 80 -18.49 4.52 3.79
CA HIS A 80 -19.12 5.60 3.04
C HIS A 80 -20.55 5.27 2.58
N GLU A 81 -20.81 4.02 2.21
CA GLU A 81 -22.15 3.54 1.86
C GLU A 81 -23.11 3.60 3.05
N ASN A 82 -22.63 3.30 4.26
CA ASN A 82 -23.43 3.35 5.49
C ASN A 82 -23.66 4.77 6.05
N GLY A 83 -22.82 5.74 5.68
CA GLY A 83 -22.85 7.11 6.22
C GLY A 83 -23.46 8.18 5.30
N CYS A 84 -23.34 8.03 3.98
CA CYS A 84 -23.66 9.10 3.01
C CYS A 84 -24.66 8.71 1.92
N ALA A 85 -25.04 7.44 1.77
CA ALA A 85 -26.06 7.05 0.81
C ALA A 85 -27.46 7.27 1.43
N PRO A 86 -28.37 8.02 0.79
CA PRO A 86 -29.75 8.05 1.22
C PRO A 86 -30.31 6.63 1.13
N LYS A 87 -30.77 6.08 2.25
CA LYS A 87 -31.53 4.82 2.26
C LYS A 87 -32.73 5.01 1.34
N LYS A 88 -32.79 4.24 0.24
CA LYS A 88 -34.02 4.07 -0.52
C LYS A 88 -34.95 3.12 0.23
#